data_AF-A0A085YZ71-F1
#
_entry.id   AF-A0A085YZ71-F1
#
_cell.length_a   1.000
_cell.length_b   1.000
_cell.length_c   1.000
_cell.angle_alpha   90.00
_cell.angle_beta   90.00
_cell.angle_gamma   90.00
#
_symmetry.space_group_name_H-M   'P 1'
#
loop_
_entity.id
_entity.type
_entity.pdbx_description
1 polymer ?
#
loop_
_entity_poly.entity_id
_entity_poly.type
_entity_poly.pdbx_seq_one_letter_code
_entity_poly.pdbx_strand_id
1 'polypeptide(L)'
;MNKDTGFKIKKLREAENISQAEMAHHLEISQSYLSKIENGFVEKIDFKLIQKISTFFNKNVLYFYGKKNDGIPERNLELDAILKNIFKNQEQINHLVEMQNNLILQLVNK
;
A
#
# COMPACT_ATOMS: atom_id res chain seq x y z
N MET A 1 24.57 1.65 -4.05
CA MET A 1 23.19 1.40 -4.53
C MET A 1 22.16 1.70 -3.42
N ASN A 2 22.17 2.92 -2.83
CA ASN A 2 21.25 3.31 -1.73
C ASN A 2 20.79 4.78 -1.74
N LYS A 3 21.25 5.60 -2.70
CA LYS A 3 20.80 7.01 -2.83
C LYS A 3 19.30 7.14 -3.14
N ASP A 4 18.74 6.17 -3.86
CA ASP A 4 17.33 6.18 -4.28
C ASP A 4 16.38 6.00 -3.08
N THR A 5 16.74 5.16 -2.10
CA THR A 5 15.94 4.90 -0.91
C THR A 5 15.85 6.13 -0.01
N GLY A 6 16.98 6.78 0.28
CA GLY A 6 17.02 8.02 1.06
C GLY A 6 16.15 9.12 0.44
N PHE A 7 16.22 9.26 -0.89
CA PHE A 7 15.39 10.22 -1.63
C PHE A 7 13.89 9.90 -1.57
N LYS A 8 13.50 8.62 -1.67
CA LYS A 8 12.10 8.19 -1.49
C LYS A 8 11.56 8.52 -0.10
N ILE A 9 12.38 8.30 0.94
CA ILE A 9 12.02 8.62 2.33
C ILE A 9 11.78 10.13 2.48
N LYS A 10 12.69 10.95 1.95
CA LYS A 10 12.55 12.41 1.95
C LYS A 10 11.25 12.87 1.28
N LYS A 11 10.96 12.32 0.10
CA LYS A 11 9.73 12.66 -0.65
C LYS A 11 8.45 12.32 0.11
N LEU A 12 8.40 11.15 0.77
CA LEU A 12 7.24 10.77 1.58
C LEU A 12 7.06 11.73 2.76
N ARG A 13 8.15 12.08 3.45
CA ARG A 13 8.11 13.03 4.56
C ARG A 13 7.58 14.41 4.12
N GLU A 14 8.08 14.91 2.99
CA GLU A 14 7.65 16.21 2.45
C GLU A 14 6.19 16.19 1.96
N ALA A 15 5.72 15.07 1.41
CA ALA A 15 4.32 14.90 0.99
C ALA A 15 3.34 14.95 2.17
N GLU A 16 3.74 14.41 3.34
CA GLU A 16 2.95 14.47 4.58
C GLU A 16 3.15 15.80 5.36
N ASN A 17 3.98 16.73 4.86
CA ASN A 17 4.33 18.00 5.51
C ASN A 17 4.94 17.87 6.93
N ILE A 18 5.69 16.79 7.17
CA ILE A 18 6.29 16.51 8.48
C ILE A 18 7.75 16.99 8.51
N SER A 19 8.19 17.55 9.64
CA SER A 19 9.58 17.99 9.79
C SER A 19 10.54 16.80 9.97
N GLN A 20 11.84 16.96 9.64
CA GLN A 20 12.83 15.92 9.91
C GLN A 20 12.94 15.59 11.41
N ALA A 21 12.76 16.58 12.29
CA ALA A 21 12.85 16.37 13.73
C ALA A 21 11.68 15.52 14.24
N GLU A 22 10.47 15.83 13.79
CA GLU A 22 9.24 15.11 14.14
C GLU A 22 9.27 13.66 13.64
N MET A 23 9.62 13.44 12.38
CA MET A 23 9.76 12.08 11.85
C MET A 23 10.87 11.30 12.57
N ALA A 24 12.00 11.93 12.88
CA ALA A 24 13.08 11.27 13.62
C ALA A 24 12.64 10.85 15.03
N HIS A 25 11.83 11.68 15.70
CA HIS A 25 11.23 11.36 16.98
C HIS A 25 10.32 10.12 16.89
N HIS A 26 9.42 10.06 15.90
CA HIS A 26 8.55 8.90 15.67
C HIS A 26 9.33 7.61 15.34
N LEU A 27 10.45 7.72 14.64
CA LEU A 27 11.27 6.57 14.26
C LEU A 27 12.25 6.14 15.37
N GLU A 28 12.34 6.91 16.46
CA GLU A 28 13.30 6.74 17.56
C GLU A 28 14.76 6.76 17.07
N ILE A 29 15.08 7.72 16.19
CA ILE A 29 16.42 7.97 15.68
C ILE A 29 16.81 9.44 15.86
N SER A 30 18.09 9.77 15.68
CA SER A 30 18.50 11.18 15.69
C SER A 30 18.13 11.89 14.39
N GLN A 31 17.75 13.17 14.49
CA GLN A 31 17.46 14.00 13.31
C GLN A 31 18.67 14.09 12.36
N SER A 32 19.90 14.14 12.90
CA SER A 32 21.13 14.11 12.10
C SER A 32 21.26 12.80 11.31
N TYR A 33 20.89 11.66 11.91
CA TYR A 33 20.91 10.37 11.22
C TYR A 33 19.87 10.32 10.10
N LEU A 34 18.63 10.78 10.35
CA LEU A 34 17.61 10.89 9.30
C LEU A 34 18.07 11.80 8.15
N SER A 35 18.68 12.94 8.45
CA SER A 35 19.23 13.85 7.44
C SER A 35 20.33 13.19 6.60
N LYS A 36 21.24 12.41 7.23
CA LYS A 36 22.26 11.64 6.49
C LYS A 36 21.64 10.58 5.58
N ILE A 37 20.56 9.93 6.03
CA ILE A 37 19.80 8.97 5.21
C ILE A 37 19.18 9.67 4.00
N GLU A 38 18.41 10.74 4.23
CA GLU A 38 17.69 11.46 3.17
C GLU A 38 18.62 12.04 2.09
N ASN A 39 19.83 12.44 2.47
CA ASN A 39 20.84 12.96 1.56
C ASN A 39 21.75 11.88 0.94
N GLY A 40 21.52 10.60 1.28
CA GLY A 40 22.25 9.48 0.69
C GLY A 40 23.68 9.27 1.20
N PHE A 41 24.01 9.81 2.37
CA PHE A 41 25.30 9.59 3.05
C PHE A 41 25.35 8.25 3.81
N VAL A 42 24.19 7.64 4.05
CA VAL A 42 24.09 6.29 4.64
C VAL A 42 23.96 5.28 3.51
N GLU A 43 25.00 4.48 3.27
CA GLU A 43 24.96 3.49 2.21
C GLU A 43 24.40 2.13 2.62
N LYS A 44 24.02 1.89 3.89
CA LYS A 44 23.15 0.77 4.30
C LYS A 44 22.22 1.22 5.43
N ILE A 45 20.91 1.18 5.18
CA ILE A 45 19.88 1.46 6.19
C ILE A 45 19.49 0.13 6.83
N ASP A 46 19.41 0.09 8.16
CA ASP A 46 18.95 -1.10 8.88
C ASP A 46 17.52 -1.48 8.43
N PHE A 47 17.30 -2.76 8.16
CA PHE A 47 16.01 -3.31 7.81
C PHE A 47 14.94 -3.01 8.87
N LYS A 48 15.31 -2.99 10.15
CA LYS A 48 14.39 -2.62 11.24
C LYS A 48 13.89 -1.18 11.09
N LEU A 49 14.77 -0.26 10.68
CA LEU A 49 14.39 1.12 10.43
C LEU A 49 13.49 1.23 9.18
N ILE A 50 13.79 0.50 8.11
CA ILE A 50 12.92 0.48 6.92
C ILE A 50 11.53 -0.07 7.26
N GLN A 51 11.41 -1.09 8.12
CA GLN A 51 10.11 -1.56 8.60
C GLN A 51 9.34 -0.46 9.34
N LYS A 52 9.98 0.24 10.28
CA LYS A 52 9.35 1.37 10.99
C LYS A 52 8.84 2.44 10.02
N ILE A 53 9.65 2.82 9.04
CA ILE A 53 9.30 3.78 7.99
C ILE A 53 8.12 3.27 7.14
N SER A 54 8.14 1.99 6.79
CA SER A 54 7.08 1.34 6.02
C SER A 54 5.74 1.38 6.75
N THR A 55 5.73 1.06 8.05
CA THR A 55 4.55 1.18 8.89
C THR A 55 4.10 2.62 9.03
N PHE A 56 5.03 3.56 9.25
CA PHE A 56 4.72 4.98 9.42
C PHE A 56 3.99 5.59 8.20
N PHE A 57 4.40 5.24 6.98
CA PHE A 57 3.78 5.75 5.74
C PHE A 57 2.76 4.79 5.11
N ASN A 58 2.43 3.69 5.79
CA ASN A 58 1.60 2.61 5.25
C ASN A 58 2.04 2.16 3.83
N LYS A 59 3.34 1.94 3.67
CA LYS A 59 3.95 1.45 2.41
C LYS A 59 4.47 0.03 2.59
N ASN A 60 4.49 -0.74 1.50
CA ASN A 60 5.18 -2.02 1.49
C ASN A 60 6.69 -1.78 1.57
N VAL A 61 7.42 -2.59 2.34
CA VAL A 61 8.89 -2.53 2.48
C VAL A 61 9.60 -2.53 1.11
N LEU A 62 9.06 -3.28 0.14
CA LEU A 62 9.59 -3.34 -1.23
C LEU A 62 9.58 -1.98 -1.95
N TYR A 63 8.72 -1.04 -1.56
CA TYR A 63 8.73 0.33 -2.09
C TYR A 63 10.12 0.99 -1.99
N PHE A 64 10.82 0.72 -0.89
CA PHE A 64 12.12 1.30 -0.57
C PHE A 64 13.30 0.59 -1.28
N TYR A 65 13.09 -0.64 -1.74
CA TYR A 65 14.11 -1.49 -2.37
C TYR A 65 13.92 -1.67 -3.89
N GLY A 66 12.71 -1.46 -4.41
CA GLY A 66 12.42 -1.58 -5.83
C GLY A 66 13.22 -0.56 -6.65
N LYS A 67 13.84 -1.00 -7.75
CA LYS A 67 14.40 -0.07 -8.72
C LYS A 67 13.24 0.73 -9.30
N LYS A 68 13.52 1.95 -9.78
CA LYS A 68 12.56 2.72 -10.59
C LYS A 68 11.97 1.75 -11.63
N ASN A 69 10.69 1.38 -11.47
CA ASN A 69 9.90 0.41 -12.27
C ASN A 69 9.49 -0.95 -11.67
N ASP A 70 9.60 -1.19 -10.35
CA ASP A 70 9.09 -2.45 -9.77
C ASP A 70 7.78 -2.26 -8.98
N GLY A 71 6.69 -2.05 -9.72
CA GLY A 71 5.35 -2.59 -9.46
C GLY A 71 4.82 -2.70 -8.03
N ILE A 72 4.65 -1.59 -7.32
CA ILE A 72 3.40 -1.46 -6.55
C ILE A 72 2.40 -0.91 -7.56
N PRO A 73 1.33 -1.63 -7.92
CA PRO A 73 0.26 -1.02 -8.70
C PRO A 73 -0.18 0.20 -7.90
N GLU A 74 0.10 1.39 -8.43
CA GLU A 74 -0.58 2.60 -8.01
C GLU A 74 -2.06 2.24 -7.99
N ARG A 75 -2.72 2.42 -6.84
CA ARG A 75 -4.08 1.93 -6.60
C ARG A 75 -4.94 2.34 -7.80
N ASN A 76 -5.24 1.37 -8.65
CA ASN A 76 -5.86 1.65 -9.93
C ASN A 76 -7.35 1.88 -9.64
N LEU A 77 -7.75 3.14 -9.57
CA LEU A 77 -9.13 3.56 -9.30
C LEU A 77 -10.13 2.93 -10.30
N GLU A 78 -9.69 2.67 -11.52
CA GLU A 78 -10.47 2.00 -12.55
C GLU A 78 -10.66 0.51 -12.21
N LEU A 79 -9.61 -0.15 -11.71
CA LEU A 79 -9.67 -1.53 -11.26
C LEU A 79 -10.58 -1.71 -10.03
N ASP A 80 -10.55 -0.77 -9.08
CA ASP A 80 -11.46 -0.75 -7.93
C ASP A 80 -12.93 -0.62 -8.38
N ALA A 81 -13.20 0.24 -9.37
CA ALA A 81 -14.54 0.40 -9.94
C ALA A 81 -15.00 -0.88 -10.65
N ILE A 82 -14.12 -1.53 -11.42
CA ILE A 82 -14.39 -2.81 -12.08
C ILE A 82 -14.70 -3.90 -11.05
N LEU A 83 -13.88 -4.01 -9.99
CA LEU A 83 -14.10 -4.99 -8.92
C LEU A 83 -15.46 -4.80 -8.24
N LYS A 84 -15.84 -3.55 -7.94
CA LYS A 84 -17.15 -3.24 -7.35
C LYS A 84 -18.31 -3.68 -8.25
N ASN A 85 -18.18 -3.49 -9.56
CA ASN A 85 -19.19 -3.94 -10.52
C ASN A 85 -19.26 -5.47 -10.60
N ILE A 86 -18.12 -6.17 -10.56
CA ILE A 86 -18.06 -7.63 -10.53
C ILE A 86 -18.78 -8.17 -9.28
N PHE A 87 -18.52 -7.60 -8.11
CA PHE A 87 -19.21 -8.00 -6.87
C PHE A 87 -20.72 -7.81 -6.98
N LYS A 88 -21.17 -6.67 -7.49
CA LYS A 88 -22.60 -6.39 -7.68
C LYS A 88 -23.25 -7.40 -8.63
N ASN A 89 -22.58 -7.74 -9.73
CA ASN A 89 -23.08 -8.74 -10.68
C ASN A 89 -23.14 -10.13 -10.03
N GLN A 90 -22.17 -10.49 -9.20
CA GLN A 90 -22.17 -11.76 -8.48
C GLN A 90 -23.36 -11.88 -7.52
N GLU A 91 -23.71 -10.81 -6.80
CA GLU A 91 -24.90 -10.80 -5.93
C GLU A 91 -26.19 -11.01 -6.72
N GLN A 92 -26.32 -10.35 -7.88
CA GLN A 92 -27.48 -10.52 -8.76
C GLN A 92 -27.59 -11.96 -9.28
N ILE A 93 -26.47 -12.57 -9.66
CA ILE A 93 -26.43 -13.98 -10.09
C ILE A 93 -26.87 -14.90 -8.96
N ASN A 94 -26.36 -14.69 -7.74
CA ASN A 94 -26.73 -15.50 -6.58
C ASN A 94 -28.25 -15.45 -6.33
N HIS A 95 -28.83 -14.25 -6.36
CA HIS A 95 -30.28 -14.08 -6.20
C HIS A 95 -31.08 -14.79 -7.31
N LEU A 96 -30.63 -14.70 -8.57
CA LEU A 96 -31.29 -15.41 -9.68
C LEU A 96 -31.23 -16.93 -9.51
N VAL A 97 -30.10 -17.46 -9.03
CA VAL A 97 -29.96 -18.89 -8.74
C VAL A 97 -30.91 -19.32 -7.62
N GLU A 98 -31.04 -18.53 -6.55
CA GLU A 98 -32.00 -18.81 -5.48
C GLU A 98 -33.45 -18.80 -5.99
N MET A 99 -33.82 -17.82 -6.81
CA MET A 99 -35.14 -17.79 -7.43
C MET A 99 -35.39 -19.02 -8.30
N GLN A 100 -34.42 -19.44 -9.11
CA GLN A 100 -34.52 -20.64 -9.94
C GLN A 100 -34.69 -21.90 -9.08
N ASN A 101 -33.92 -22.04 -8.01
CA ASN A 101 -34.05 -23.16 -7.08
C ASN A 101 -35.44 -23.23 -6.46
N ASN A 102 -35.99 -22.08 -6.03
CA ASN A 102 -37.34 -22.01 -5.46
C ASN A 102 -38.42 -22.40 -6.48
N LEU A 103 -38.29 -21.96 -7.74
CA LEU A 103 -39.22 -22.34 -8.81
C LEU A 103 -39.16 -23.84 -9.10
N ILE A 104 -37.95 -24.42 -9.15
CA ILE A 104 -37.77 -25.86 -9.34
C ILE A 104 -38.47 -26.62 -8.22
N LEU A 105 -38.29 -26.22 -6.96
CA LEU A 105 -38.97 -26.85 -5.82
C LEU A 105 -40.50 -26.76 -5.94
N GLN A 106 -41.05 -25.63 -6.41
CA GLN A 106 -42.49 -25.49 -6.64
C GLN A 106 -43.02 -26.39 -7.77
N LEU A 107 -42.21 -26.65 -8.80
CA LEU A 107 -42.57 -27.52 -9.92
C LEU A 107 -42.45 -29.01 -9.56
N VAL A 108 -41.46 -29.37 -8.73
CA VAL A 108 -41.21 -30.76 -8.29
C VAL A 108 -42.18 -31.19 -7.19
N ASN A 109 -42.66 -30.26 -6.35
CA ASN A 109 -43.61 -30.55 -5.27
C ASN A 109 -45.10 -30.46 -5.68
N LYS A 110 -45.40 -30.51 -6.98
CA LYS A 110 -46.76 -30.69 -7.53
C LYS A 110 -47.02 -32.16 -7.84
#